data_AF-A0A7C1SI59-F1
#
_entry.id   AF-A0A7C1SI59-F1
#
_cell.length_a   1.000
_cell.length_b   1.000
_cell.length_c   1.000
_cell.angle_alpha   90.00
_cell.angle_beta   90.00
_cell.angle_gamma   90.00
#
_symmetry.space_group_name_H-M   'P 1'
#
loop_
_entity.id
_entity.type
_entity.pdbx_description
1 polymer ?
#
loop_
_entity_poly.entity_id
_entity_poly.type
_entity_poly.pdbx_seq_one_letter_code
_entity_poly.pdbx_strand_id
1 'polypeptide(L)'
;MLDHSLVTPQGKPFDQPMAEEFAADPRRLLILCGRYEGVDERVVEHCIDEEVSVGDYVLTGGELPALVIIDASVRLLPGVLGDEDSLKDESFSWGILDYPQYTRPPVWEGHKVPEVLLSGNHAGIVRYRRKEALRRTLARRPDLLEKAGLDSNDKILVEEIKEEEGWTL
;
A
#
# COMPACT_ATOMS: atom_id res chain seq x y z
N MET A 1 -6.78 -20.07 -9.41
CA MET A 1 -6.65 -20.45 -10.83
C MET A 1 -5.97 -19.26 -11.49
N LEU A 2 -4.65 -19.21 -11.35
CA LEU A 2 -3.74 -18.13 -11.70
C LEU A 2 -2.43 -18.84 -12.00
N ASP A 3 -2.17 -19.13 -13.27
CA ASP A 3 -0.88 -19.64 -13.70
C ASP A 3 -0.21 -18.64 -14.65
N HIS A 4 -1.00 -17.82 -15.37
CA HIS A 4 -0.53 -16.85 -16.36
C HIS A 4 -1.24 -15.50 -16.24
N SER A 5 -0.49 -14.44 -15.95
CA SER A 5 -0.97 -13.07 -15.90
C SER A 5 -0.33 -12.23 -17.00
N LEU A 6 -1.12 -11.43 -17.72
CA LEU A 6 -0.62 -10.43 -18.67
C LEU A 6 -0.59 -9.07 -17.99
N VAL A 7 0.55 -8.39 -18.04
CA VAL A 7 0.63 -6.98 -17.61
C VAL A 7 0.24 -6.06 -18.76
N THR A 8 -0.83 -5.29 -18.56
CA THR A 8 -1.49 -4.46 -19.58
C THR A 8 -2.30 -3.36 -18.90
N PRO A 9 -2.36 -2.14 -19.46
CA PRO A 9 -3.16 -1.04 -18.89
C PRO A 9 -4.67 -1.32 -18.89
N GLN A 10 -5.14 -2.33 -19.64
CA GLN A 10 -6.55 -2.75 -19.69
C GLN A 10 -6.94 -3.69 -18.54
N GLY A 11 -5.96 -4.19 -17.80
CA GLY A 11 -6.16 -5.14 -16.72
C GLY A 11 -6.75 -4.53 -15.46
N LYS A 12 -7.06 -5.39 -14.49
CA LYS A 12 -7.48 -4.94 -13.16
C LYS A 12 -6.34 -4.18 -12.49
N PRO A 13 -6.61 -3.05 -11.81
CA PRO A 13 -5.59 -2.34 -11.05
C PRO A 13 -4.95 -3.24 -9.98
N PHE A 14 -3.63 -3.29 -9.97
CA PHE A 14 -2.84 -3.99 -8.97
C PHE A 14 -2.91 -3.23 -7.65
N ASP A 15 -3.26 -3.94 -6.57
CA ASP A 15 -3.38 -3.40 -5.23
C ASP A 15 -2.77 -4.34 -4.18
N GLN A 16 -2.75 -3.89 -2.92
CA GLN A 16 -2.14 -4.64 -1.82
C GLN A 16 -2.83 -6.02 -1.59
N PRO A 17 -4.18 -6.13 -1.61
CA PRO A 17 -4.85 -7.44 -1.59
C PRO A 17 -4.42 -8.40 -2.71
N MET A 18 -4.25 -7.92 -3.94
CA MET A 18 -3.75 -8.75 -5.04
C MET A 18 -2.31 -9.22 -4.79
N ALA A 19 -1.46 -8.36 -4.23
CA ALA A 19 -0.09 -8.74 -3.85
C ALA A 19 -0.07 -9.86 -2.79
N GLU A 20 -0.97 -9.77 -1.79
CA GLU A 20 -1.17 -10.79 -0.75
C GLU A 20 -1.69 -12.12 -1.33
N GLU A 21 -2.63 -12.06 -2.29
CA GLU A 21 -3.12 -13.25 -3.01
C GLU A 21 -1.97 -13.94 -3.76
N PHE A 22 -1.17 -13.18 -4.51
CA PHE A 22 -0.02 -13.73 -5.24
C PHE A 22 1.06 -14.31 -4.31
N ALA A 23 1.28 -13.70 -3.14
CA ALA A 23 2.23 -14.21 -2.15
C ALA A 23 1.74 -15.49 -1.45
N ALA A 24 0.43 -15.62 -1.25
CA ALA A 24 -0.18 -16.76 -0.58
C ALA A 24 -0.40 -17.96 -1.52
N ASP A 25 -0.45 -17.75 -2.83
CA ASP A 25 -0.65 -18.83 -3.81
C ASP A 25 0.61 -19.71 -3.93
N PRO A 26 0.53 -21.03 -3.63
CA PRO A 26 1.68 -21.92 -3.72
C PRO A 26 2.07 -22.30 -5.16
N ARG A 27 1.31 -21.88 -6.17
CA ARG A 27 1.54 -22.20 -7.58
C ARG A 27 2.53 -21.21 -8.20
N ARG A 28 2.97 -21.50 -9.43
CA ARG A 28 3.83 -20.58 -10.17
C ARG A 28 3.00 -19.39 -10.67
N LEU A 29 3.57 -18.20 -10.59
CA LEU A 29 3.08 -17.03 -11.31
C LEU A 29 3.93 -16.85 -12.57
N LEU A 30 3.32 -16.93 -13.75
CA LEU A 30 3.96 -16.56 -15.02
C LEU A 30 3.44 -15.19 -15.46
N ILE A 31 4.35 -14.22 -15.59
CA ILE A 31 3.99 -12.86 -16.01
C ILE A 31 4.41 -12.65 -17.48
N LEU A 32 3.43 -12.46 -18.37
CA LEU A 32 3.65 -12.13 -19.76
C LEU A 32 3.86 -10.62 -19.91
N CYS A 33 5.04 -10.23 -20.40
CA CYS A 33 5.38 -8.83 -20.65
C CYS A 33 5.17 -8.49 -22.14
N GLY A 34 4.10 -7.75 -22.45
CA GLY A 34 3.90 -7.19 -23.79
C GLY A 34 4.92 -6.10 -24.13
N ARG A 35 5.17 -5.91 -25.42
CA ARG A 35 5.94 -4.78 -25.98
C ARG A 35 5.24 -4.24 -27.24
N TYR A 36 5.68 -3.07 -27.70
CA TYR A 36 5.09 -2.39 -28.85
C TYR A 36 3.60 -2.12 -28.61
N GLU A 37 2.73 -2.56 -29.53
CA GLU A 37 1.28 -2.40 -29.43
C GLU A 37 0.60 -3.43 -28.51
N GLY A 38 1.34 -4.43 -28.02
CA GLY A 38 0.83 -5.44 -27.11
C GLY A 38 1.06 -6.87 -27.59
N VAL A 39 0.19 -7.76 -27.12
CA VAL A 39 0.20 -9.19 -27.43
C VAL A 39 -0.97 -9.49 -28.37
N ASP A 40 -0.81 -10.48 -29.26
CA ASP A 40 -1.90 -10.93 -30.12
C ASP A 40 -3.11 -11.36 -29.28
N GLU A 41 -4.29 -10.83 -29.60
CA GLU A 41 -5.53 -11.04 -28.84
C GLU A 41 -5.86 -12.52 -28.62
N ARG A 42 -5.51 -13.40 -29.57
CA ARG A 42 -5.78 -14.85 -29.44
C ARG A 42 -4.93 -15.50 -28.35
N VAL A 43 -3.77 -14.94 -28.03
CA VAL A 43 -2.96 -15.39 -26.88
C VAL A 43 -3.64 -14.93 -25.58
N VAL A 44 -4.21 -13.72 -25.56
CA VAL A 44 -4.98 -13.22 -24.42
C VAL A 44 -6.20 -14.12 -24.18
N GLU A 45 -7.02 -14.36 -25.19
CA GLU A 45 -8.25 -15.16 -25.10
C GLU A 45 -8.03 -16.64 -24.72
N HIS A 46 -6.87 -17.22 -25.06
CA HIS A 46 -6.65 -18.67 -24.92
C HIS A 46 -5.53 -19.08 -23.97
N CYS A 47 -4.69 -18.16 -23.51
CA CYS A 47 -3.52 -18.48 -22.70
C CYS A 47 -3.37 -17.60 -21.45
N ILE A 48 -4.12 -16.51 -21.33
CA ILE A 48 -4.05 -15.60 -20.18
C ILE A 48 -5.23 -15.85 -19.25
N ASP A 49 -4.93 -16.07 -17.97
CA ASP A 49 -5.97 -16.23 -16.93
C ASP A 49 -6.45 -14.86 -16.43
N GLU A 50 -5.53 -13.90 -16.33
CA GLU A 50 -5.82 -12.56 -15.80
C GLU A 50 -4.96 -11.47 -16.44
N GLU A 51 -5.58 -10.32 -16.66
CA GLU A 51 -4.91 -9.08 -17.06
C GLU A 51 -4.76 -8.14 -15.86
N VAL A 52 -3.54 -7.64 -15.64
CA VAL A 52 -3.18 -6.79 -14.49
C VAL A 52 -2.58 -5.46 -14.97
N SER A 53 -3.09 -4.35 -14.44
CA SER A 53 -2.59 -3.00 -14.69
C SER A 53 -1.90 -2.46 -13.43
N VAL A 54 -0.75 -1.82 -13.56
CA VAL A 54 -0.08 -1.14 -12.42
C VAL A 54 -0.46 0.34 -12.30
N GLY A 55 -1.37 0.83 -13.14
CA GLY A 55 -1.93 2.17 -13.03
C GLY A 55 -2.45 2.73 -14.35
N ASP A 56 -3.16 3.86 -14.25
CA ASP A 56 -3.83 4.53 -15.38
C ASP A 56 -2.84 5.38 -16.20
N TYR A 57 -1.81 4.74 -16.75
CA TYR A 57 -0.79 5.34 -17.61
C TYR A 57 -0.17 4.27 -18.53
N VAL A 58 0.57 4.71 -19.54
CA VAL A 58 1.18 3.82 -20.55
C VAL A 58 2.70 3.75 -20.38
N LEU A 59 3.25 2.54 -20.45
CA LEU A 59 4.68 2.27 -20.45
C LEU A 59 5.11 1.62 -21.77
N THR A 60 6.41 1.59 -22.05
CA THR A 60 6.96 1.02 -23.30
C THR A 60 6.94 -0.51 -23.35
N GLY A 61 6.67 -1.17 -22.23
CA GLY A 61 6.65 -2.62 -22.10
C GLY A 61 6.24 -3.07 -20.69
N GLY A 62 5.92 -4.36 -20.58
CA GLY A 62 5.45 -4.99 -19.35
C GLY A 62 6.52 -5.28 -18.28
N GLU A 63 7.81 -5.07 -18.57
CA GLU A 63 8.87 -5.48 -17.66
C GLU A 63 8.87 -4.72 -16.33
N LEU A 64 8.63 -3.40 -16.36
CA LEU A 64 8.53 -2.61 -15.13
C LEU A 64 7.28 -2.98 -14.31
N PRO A 65 6.07 -3.08 -14.90
CA PRO A 65 4.90 -3.64 -14.21
C PRO A 65 5.16 -5.00 -13.57
N ALA A 66 5.83 -5.91 -14.29
CA ALA A 66 6.17 -7.24 -13.76
C ALA A 66 7.10 -7.13 -12.54
N LEU A 67 8.11 -6.27 -12.59
CA LEU A 67 9.00 -6.04 -11.45
C LEU A 67 8.27 -5.43 -10.24
N VAL A 68 7.32 -4.53 -10.47
CA VAL A 68 6.48 -3.94 -9.40
C VAL A 68 5.65 -5.03 -8.72
N ILE A 69 4.99 -5.90 -9.49
CA ILE A 69 4.21 -7.02 -8.95
C ILE A 69 5.11 -7.97 -8.17
N ILE A 70 6.27 -8.35 -8.74
CA ILE A 70 7.23 -9.24 -8.08
C ILE A 70 7.71 -8.64 -6.75
N ASP A 71 8.11 -7.37 -6.72
CA ASP A 71 8.60 -6.71 -5.50
C ASP A 71 7.53 -6.68 -4.39
N ALA A 72 6.32 -6.23 -4.75
CA ALA A 72 5.20 -6.11 -3.82
C ALA A 72 4.73 -7.45 -3.27
N SER A 73 4.78 -8.53 -4.06
CA SER A 73 4.38 -9.87 -3.61
C SER A 73 5.51 -10.59 -2.86
N VAL A 74 6.74 -10.57 -3.37
CA VAL A 74 7.87 -11.32 -2.77
C VAL A 74 8.21 -10.80 -1.38
N ARG A 75 8.09 -9.50 -1.12
CA ARG A 75 8.33 -8.93 0.21
C ARG A 75 7.42 -9.50 1.30
N LEU A 76 6.25 -10.03 0.94
CA LEU A 76 5.30 -10.65 1.87
C LEU A 76 5.67 -12.10 2.22
N LEU A 77 6.61 -12.71 1.50
CA LEU A 77 7.03 -14.07 1.77
C LEU A 77 7.84 -14.17 3.08
N PRO A 78 7.64 -15.24 3.87
CA PRO A 78 8.38 -15.44 5.11
C PRO A 78 9.89 -15.40 4.90
N GLY A 79 10.58 -14.63 5.74
CA GLY A 79 12.03 -14.51 5.73
C GLY A 79 12.61 -13.48 4.76
N VAL A 80 11.80 -12.79 3.95
CA VAL A 80 12.30 -11.74 3.04
C VAL A 80 12.56 -10.42 3.77
N LEU A 81 11.62 -9.93 4.58
CA LEU A 81 11.74 -8.62 5.25
C LEU A 81 12.46 -8.66 6.62
N GLY A 82 12.92 -9.82 7.07
CA GLY A 82 13.66 -9.97 8.34
C GLY A 82 12.78 -9.84 9.59
N ASP A 83 12.07 -8.72 9.74
CA ASP A 83 11.15 -8.45 10.85
C ASP A 83 9.69 -8.51 10.39
N GLU A 84 8.96 -9.54 10.84
CA GLU A 84 7.56 -9.75 10.49
C GLU A 84 6.63 -8.67 11.04
N ASP A 85 7.03 -7.97 12.12
CA ASP A 85 6.24 -6.85 12.65
C ASP A 85 6.29 -5.62 11.73
N SER A 86 7.27 -5.52 10.83
CA SER A 86 7.37 -4.41 9.88
C SER A 86 6.19 -4.37 8.90
N LEU A 87 5.57 -5.51 8.60
CA LEU A 87 4.41 -5.58 7.68
C LEU A 87 3.10 -5.08 8.32
N LYS A 88 3.04 -5.01 9.65
CA LYS A 88 1.80 -4.67 10.38
C LYS A 88 1.47 -3.18 10.31
N ASP A 89 2.50 -2.33 10.27
CA ASP A 89 2.35 -0.87 10.34
C ASP A 89 2.83 -0.22 9.02
N GLU A 90 2.22 -0.61 7.90
CA GLU A 90 2.51 -0.03 6.58
C GLU A 90 1.26 0.60 5.95
N SER A 91 1.49 1.38 4.89
CA SER A 91 0.39 1.90 4.11
C SER A 91 -0.40 0.74 3.49
N PHE A 92 -1.72 0.85 3.53
CA PHE A 92 -2.71 -0.09 3.00
C PHE A 92 -2.92 -1.36 3.83
N SER A 93 -2.04 -1.76 4.75
CA SER A 93 -2.24 -2.94 5.62
C SER A 93 -3.55 -2.89 6.44
N TRP A 94 -3.97 -1.68 6.82
CA TRP A 94 -5.26 -1.44 7.51
C TRP A 94 -6.25 -0.63 6.67
N GLY A 95 -6.04 -0.59 5.35
CA GLY A 95 -6.81 0.27 4.46
C GLY A 95 -6.59 1.77 4.69
N ILE A 96 -5.49 2.18 5.33
CA ILE A 96 -5.11 3.58 5.55
C ILE A 96 -3.62 3.79 5.24
N LEU A 97 -3.18 5.04 5.10
CA LEU A 97 -1.76 5.39 4.91
C LEU A 97 -0.97 5.28 6.21
N ASP A 98 0.35 5.09 6.10
CA ASP A 98 1.26 5.05 7.24
C ASP A 98 1.51 6.45 7.86
N TYR A 99 1.99 6.49 9.10
CA TYR A 99 2.33 7.68 9.87
C TYR A 99 3.68 8.31 9.44
N PRO A 100 4.00 9.56 9.84
CA PRO A 100 5.31 10.17 9.58
C PRO A 100 6.42 9.49 10.37
N GLN A 101 7.47 9.07 9.65
CA GLN A 101 8.68 8.52 10.24
C GLN A 101 9.67 9.64 10.57
N TYR A 102 10.33 9.51 11.72
CA TYR A 102 11.37 10.42 12.18
C TYR A 102 12.59 9.63 12.60
N THR A 103 13.77 10.17 12.32
CA THR A 103 15.05 9.60 12.76
C THR A 103 15.94 10.68 13.34
N ARG A 104 17.13 10.31 13.81
CA ARG A 104 18.11 11.25 14.36
C ARG A 104 18.58 12.24 13.26
N PRO A 105 18.89 13.50 13.62
CA PRO A 105 18.86 14.09 14.97
C PRO A 105 17.46 14.54 15.43
N PRO A 106 17.23 14.74 16.76
CA PRO A 106 15.93 15.20 17.27
C PRO A 106 15.48 16.58 16.79
N VAL A 107 16.42 17.41 16.33
CA VAL A 107 16.14 18.72 15.71
C VAL A 107 17.00 18.83 14.45
N TRP A 108 16.36 19.04 13.31
CA TRP A 108 17.01 19.26 12.03
C TRP A 108 16.50 20.58 11.45
N GLU A 109 17.40 21.55 11.22
CA GLU A 109 17.06 22.90 10.72
C GLU A 109 15.93 23.62 11.47
N GLY A 110 15.82 23.40 12.79
CA GLY A 110 14.75 23.96 13.62
C GLY A 110 13.46 23.15 13.63
N HIS A 111 13.32 22.14 12.76
CA HIS A 111 12.22 21.18 12.78
C HIS A 111 12.48 20.11 13.86
N LYS A 112 11.61 20.04 14.87
CA LYS A 112 11.73 19.11 15.99
C LYS A 112 10.96 17.82 15.70
N VAL A 113 11.52 16.70 16.14
CA VAL A 113 10.77 15.45 16.29
C VAL A 113 9.67 15.65 17.34
N PRO A 114 8.43 15.17 17.11
CA PRO A 114 7.35 15.22 18.09
C PRO A 114 7.78 14.69 19.46
N GLU A 115 7.50 15.44 20.53
CA GLU A 115 7.99 15.11 21.88
C GLU A 115 7.52 13.73 22.37
N VAL A 116 6.31 13.31 21.97
CA VAL A 116 5.77 11.99 22.30
C VAL A 116 6.66 10.85 21.80
N LEU A 117 7.31 11.00 20.63
CA LEU A 117 8.23 10.01 20.06
C LEU A 117 9.57 9.96 20.80
N LEU A 118 9.89 10.99 21.59
CA LEU A 118 11.09 11.06 22.43
C LEU A 118 10.84 10.64 23.89
N SER A 119 9.57 10.49 24.28
CA SER A 119 9.16 10.33 25.68
C SER A 119 9.30 8.93 26.26
N GLY A 120 9.44 7.90 25.41
CA GLY A 120 9.38 6.49 25.82
C GLY A 120 7.99 6.01 26.26
N ASN A 121 6.96 6.85 26.20
CA ASN A 121 5.57 6.47 26.48
C ASN A 121 5.00 5.64 25.32
N HIS A 122 5.05 4.32 25.45
CA HIS A 122 4.63 3.39 24.40
C HIS A 122 3.15 3.59 24.00
N ALA A 123 2.25 3.77 24.97
CA ALA A 123 0.83 4.02 24.69
C ALA A 123 0.63 5.36 23.96
N GLY A 124 1.36 6.39 24.37
CA GLY A 124 1.35 7.70 23.69
C GLY A 124 1.87 7.61 22.26
N ILE A 125 2.93 6.84 22.03
CA ILE A 125 3.51 6.63 20.70
C ILE A 125 2.54 5.87 19.79
N VAL A 126 1.93 4.78 20.26
CA VAL A 126 0.94 4.01 19.48
C VAL A 126 -0.24 4.90 19.08
N ARG A 127 -0.81 5.64 20.04
CA ARG A 127 -1.91 6.57 19.76
C ARG A 127 -1.49 7.66 18.78
N TYR A 128 -0.29 8.23 18.93
CA TYR A 128 0.24 9.24 18.03
C TYR A 128 0.37 8.70 16.60
N ARG A 129 1.01 7.53 16.43
CA ARG A 129 1.16 6.87 15.13
C ARG A 129 -0.19 6.66 14.46
N ARG A 130 -1.17 6.09 15.17
CA ARG A 130 -2.51 5.87 14.62
C ARG A 130 -3.21 7.18 14.23
N LYS A 131 -3.15 8.21 15.10
CA LYS A 131 -3.75 9.53 14.81
C LYS A 131 -3.12 10.18 13.58
N GLU A 132 -1.79 10.16 13.45
CA GLU A 132 -1.13 10.75 12.28
C GLU A 132 -1.37 9.98 10.99
N ALA A 133 -1.45 8.65 11.05
CA ALA A 133 -1.82 7.79 9.92
C ALA A 133 -3.23 8.17 9.40
N LEU A 134 -4.20 8.31 10.32
CA LEU A 134 -5.56 8.77 10.02
C LEU A 134 -5.56 10.20 9.46
N ARG A 135 -4.83 11.14 10.08
CA ARG A 135 -4.73 12.53 9.61
C ARG A 135 -4.19 12.59 8.18
N ARG A 136 -3.12 11.85 7.89
CA ARG A 136 -2.54 11.78 6.55
C ARG A 136 -3.51 11.17 5.54
N THR A 137 -4.21 10.11 5.93
CA THR A 137 -5.20 9.46 5.06
C THR A 137 -6.35 10.41 4.75
N LEU A 138 -6.90 11.07 5.77
CA LEU A 138 -7.95 12.07 5.61
C LEU A 138 -7.53 13.21 4.66
N ALA A 139 -6.30 13.69 4.79
CA ALA A 139 -5.80 14.80 3.97
C ALA A 139 -5.41 14.41 2.53
N ARG A 140 -4.97 13.17 2.28
CA ARG A 140 -4.37 12.77 0.98
C ARG A 140 -5.17 11.74 0.20
N ARG A 141 -5.83 10.82 0.91
CA ARG A 141 -6.57 9.68 0.35
C ARG A 141 -7.84 9.43 1.17
N PRO A 142 -8.77 10.43 1.26
CA PRO A 142 -9.98 10.29 2.05
C PRO A 142 -10.86 9.10 1.58
N ASP A 143 -10.74 8.72 0.31
CA ASP A 143 -11.39 7.55 -0.29
C ASP A 143 -11.03 6.22 0.40
N LEU A 144 -9.85 6.14 1.02
CA LEU A 144 -9.43 4.95 1.77
C LEU A 144 -10.20 4.81 3.09
N LEU A 145 -10.58 5.91 3.74
CA LEU A 145 -11.32 5.87 5.01
C LEU A 145 -12.73 5.28 4.87
N GLU A 146 -13.35 5.42 3.69
CA GLU A 146 -14.67 4.84 3.40
C GLU A 146 -14.64 3.31 3.40
N LYS A 147 -13.50 2.74 3.00
CA LYS A 147 -13.28 1.29 2.88
C LYS A 147 -12.57 0.70 4.10
N ALA A 148 -11.89 1.53 4.88
CA ALA A 148 -11.17 1.11 6.07
C ALA A 148 -12.15 0.63 7.15
N GLY A 149 -11.82 -0.51 7.78
CA GLY A 149 -12.56 -1.05 8.93
C GLY A 149 -12.27 -0.29 10.22
N LEU A 150 -12.57 1.02 10.25
CA LEU A 150 -12.27 1.90 11.39
C LEU A 150 -13.07 1.48 12.63
N ASP A 151 -12.35 1.29 13.75
CA ASP A 151 -12.96 0.97 15.03
C ASP A 151 -13.52 2.22 15.74
N SER A 152 -14.05 2.03 16.95
CA SER A 152 -14.60 3.15 17.74
C SER A 152 -13.54 4.18 18.15
N ASN A 153 -12.29 3.75 18.40
CA ASN A 153 -11.21 4.66 18.77
C ASN A 153 -10.74 5.46 17.56
N ASP A 154 -10.64 4.84 16.39
CA ASP A 154 -10.30 5.51 15.14
C ASP A 154 -11.28 6.62 14.81
N LYS A 155 -12.58 6.38 15.01
CA LYS A 155 -13.62 7.40 14.79
C LYS A 155 -13.44 8.59 15.74
N ILE A 156 -13.10 8.34 17.01
CA ILE A 156 -12.78 9.41 17.97
C ILE A 156 -11.58 10.21 17.48
N LEU A 157 -10.50 9.54 17.05
CA LEU A 157 -9.31 10.20 16.54
C LEU A 157 -9.59 11.04 15.28
N VAL A 158 -10.44 10.55 14.36
CA VAL A 158 -10.86 11.28 13.16
C VAL A 158 -11.63 12.56 13.54
N GLU A 159 -12.56 12.49 14.48
CA GLU A 159 -13.27 13.70 14.93
C GLU A 159 -12.33 14.70 15.63
N GLU A 160 -11.41 14.23 16.48
CA GLU A 160 -10.38 15.11 17.06
C GLU A 160 -9.53 15.80 15.98
N ILE A 161 -9.18 15.09 14.89
CA ILE A 161 -8.41 15.67 13.78
C ILE A 161 -9.22 16.74 13.06
N LYS A 162 -10.51 16.49 12.79
CA LYS A 162 -11.39 17.47 12.15
C LYS A 162 -11.56 18.73 12.99
N GLU A 163 -11.70 18.58 14.31
CA GLU A 163 -11.74 19.70 15.25
C GLU A 163 -10.43 20.52 15.23
N GLU A 164 -9.28 19.85 15.25
CA GLU A 164 -7.95 20.50 15.20
C GLU A 164 -7.69 21.24 13.88
N GLU A 165 -8.16 20.70 12.76
CA GLU A 165 -7.97 21.29 11.42
C GLU A 165 -9.09 22.26 11.01
N GLY A 166 -10.13 22.42 11.82
CA GLY A 166 -11.25 23.30 11.55
C GLY A 166 -12.17 22.82 10.41
N TRP A 167 -12.22 21.51 10.16
CA TRP A 167 -13.11 20.92 9.17
C TRP A 167 -14.53 20.92 9.74
N THR A 168 -15.33 21.90 9.34
CA THR A 168 -16.74 22.01 9.75
C THR A 168 -17.59 21.08 8.88
N LEU A 169 -18.51 20.35 9.51
CA LEU A 169 -19.55 19.53 8.86
C LEU A 169 -20.41 20.35 7.89
#